data_AF-D5UUF6-F1
#
_entry.id   AF-D5UUF6-F1
#
_cell.length_a   1.000
_cell.length_b   1.000
_cell.length_c   1.000
_cell.angle_alpha   90.00
_cell.angle_beta   90.00
_cell.angle_gamma   90.00
#
_symmetry.space_group_name_H-M   'P 1'
#
loop_
_entity.id
_entity.type
_entity.pdbx_description
1 polymer ?
#
loop_
_entity_poly.entity_id
_entity_poly.type
_entity_poly.pdbx_seq_one_letter_code
_entity_poly.pdbx_strand_id
1 'polypeptide(L)'
;MAIMITDTDDAGRLSPVFVAMAAGRIAWGAAAVAAPRANLRAAGAPSLATPHTEYLIGVFGVRALAIGLGYLGADAATRRRWRRLGLLIDVTDTLNGAMRLAATSDAETRRAARSMISITGAYAAVGITDAALSALRRRRAR
;
A
#
# COMPACT_ATOMS: atom_id res chain seq x y z
N MET A 1 46.45 -6.65 -0.16
CA MET A 1 45.75 -7.62 0.70
C MET A 1 44.35 -7.07 0.95
N ALA A 2 43.31 -7.69 0.38
CA ALA A 2 41.92 -7.24 0.41
C ALA A 2 41.14 -7.89 1.57
N ILE A 3 40.28 -7.12 2.25
CA ILE A 3 39.06 -7.56 2.97
C ILE A 3 38.11 -6.35 2.97
N MET A 4 37.32 -6.12 1.91
CA MET A 4 35.87 -6.38 1.83
C MET A 4 35.23 -6.92 3.13
N ILE A 5 34.29 -6.16 3.71
CA ILE A 5 33.02 -6.60 4.36
C ILE A 5 32.62 -5.56 5.41
N THR A 6 31.80 -4.58 5.00
CA THR A 6 30.65 -4.05 5.76
C THR A 6 29.65 -3.47 4.75
N ASP A 7 29.13 -4.31 3.86
CA ASP A 7 27.98 -3.97 2.98
C ASP A 7 26.74 -4.81 3.35
N THR A 8 26.68 -5.32 4.58
CA THR A 8 25.64 -6.26 5.03
C THR A 8 24.69 -5.70 6.09
N ASP A 9 25.02 -4.57 6.74
CA ASP A 9 24.21 -4.09 7.87
C ASP A 9 22.93 -3.35 7.47
N ASP A 10 22.83 -2.85 6.24
CA ASP A 10 21.64 -2.14 5.76
C ASP A 10 20.64 -3.05 5.01
N ALA A 11 21.09 -4.20 4.51
CA ALA A 11 20.24 -5.09 3.71
C ALA A 11 19.12 -5.74 4.54
N GLY A 12 19.35 -5.95 5.84
CA GLY A 12 18.41 -6.61 6.76
C GLY A 12 17.46 -5.67 7.52
N ARG A 13 17.73 -4.37 7.56
CA ARG A 13 16.97 -3.44 8.40
C ARG A 13 15.59 -3.13 7.81
N LEU A 14 14.58 -3.17 8.67
CA LEU A 14 13.25 -2.70 8.35
C LEU A 14 13.29 -1.18 8.16
N SER A 15 12.91 -0.72 6.98
CA SER A 15 12.75 0.71 6.73
C SER A 15 11.55 1.24 7.52
N PRO A 16 11.71 2.27 8.39
CA PRO A 16 10.63 2.76 9.25
C PRO A 16 9.38 3.18 8.47
N VAL A 17 9.55 3.83 7.31
CA VAL A 17 8.42 4.26 6.48
C VAL A 17 7.63 3.07 5.95
N PHE A 18 8.30 2.01 5.51
CA PHE A 18 7.63 0.80 5.02
C PHE A 18 7.03 -0.03 6.16
N VAL A 19 7.58 0.04 7.37
CA VAL A 19 6.94 -0.54 8.57
C VAL A 19 5.63 0.18 8.87
N ALA A 20 5.63 1.52 8.89
CA ALA A 20 4.42 2.30 9.10
C ALA A 20 3.36 2.00 8.02
N MET A 21 3.76 1.92 6.76
CA MET A 21 2.86 1.54 5.67
C MET A 21 2.34 0.10 5.80
N ALA A 22 3.15 -0.84 6.26
CA ALA A 22 2.71 -2.22 6.50
C ALA A 22 1.73 -2.30 7.67
N ALA A 23 2.00 -1.61 8.76
CA ALA A 23 1.10 -1.52 9.91
C ALA A 23 -0.25 -0.88 9.52
N GLY A 24 -0.23 0.21 8.75
CA GLY A 24 -1.45 0.84 8.23
C GLY A 24 -2.28 -0.11 7.36
N ARG A 25 -1.62 -0.87 6.46
CA ARG A 25 -2.30 -1.91 5.66
C ARG A 25 -2.91 -3.02 6.49
N ILE A 26 -2.20 -3.46 7.54
CA ILE A 26 -2.70 -4.50 8.43
C ILE A 26 -3.90 -4.00 9.22
N ALA A 27 -3.81 -2.80 9.82
CA ALA A 27 -4.89 -2.22 10.59
C ALA A 27 -6.15 -1.99 9.72
N TRP A 28 -5.97 -1.34 8.57
CA TRP A 28 -7.09 -1.08 7.66
C TRP A 28 -7.67 -2.35 7.04
N GLY A 29 -6.80 -3.29 6.64
CA GLY A 29 -7.21 -4.56 6.05
C GLY A 29 -7.94 -5.48 7.03
N ALA A 30 -7.47 -5.55 8.28
CA ALA A 30 -8.16 -6.27 9.35
C ALA A 30 -9.54 -5.67 9.62
N ALA A 31 -9.64 -4.33 9.68
CA ALA A 31 -10.92 -3.66 9.84
C ALA A 31 -11.88 -3.93 8.67
N ALA A 32 -11.37 -3.98 7.43
CA ALA A 32 -12.18 -4.30 6.25
C ALA A 32 -12.73 -5.73 6.28
N VAL A 33 -11.98 -6.70 6.81
CA VAL A 33 -12.41 -8.10 6.96
C VAL A 33 -13.37 -8.26 8.15
N ALA A 34 -13.02 -7.72 9.32
CA ALA A 34 -13.76 -7.94 10.55
C ALA A 34 -15.03 -7.08 10.65
N ALA A 35 -15.01 -5.88 10.08
CA ALA A 35 -16.08 -4.90 10.22
C ALA A 35 -16.25 -4.07 8.92
N PRO A 36 -16.63 -4.70 7.79
CA PRO A 36 -16.69 -4.04 6.48
C PRO A 36 -17.60 -2.81 6.45
N ARG A 37 -18.74 -2.85 7.15
CA ARG A 37 -19.64 -1.68 7.27
C ARG A 37 -19.02 -0.52 8.03
N ALA A 38 -18.30 -0.80 9.12
CA ALA A 38 -17.60 0.23 9.87
C ALA A 38 -16.44 0.81 9.05
N ASN A 39 -15.74 -0.03 8.29
CA ASN A 39 -14.69 0.39 7.37
C ASN A 39 -15.22 1.34 6.28
N LEU A 40 -16.36 1.01 5.65
CA LEU A 40 -17.04 1.89 4.69
C LEU A 40 -17.47 3.22 5.31
N ARG A 41 -18.02 3.21 6.53
CA ARG A 41 -18.34 4.43 7.28
C ARG A 41 -17.10 5.29 7.51
N ALA A 42 -15.99 4.69 7.94
CA ALA A 42 -14.71 5.37 8.14
C ALA A 42 -14.12 5.92 6.83
N ALA A 43 -14.33 5.22 5.71
CA ALA A 43 -14.00 5.70 4.37
C ALA A 43 -14.92 6.82 3.87
N GLY A 44 -15.96 7.18 4.65
CA GLY A 44 -16.93 8.20 4.29
C GLY A 44 -17.97 7.74 3.27
N ALA A 45 -18.25 6.44 3.17
CA ALA A 45 -19.23 5.83 2.27
C ALA A 45 -20.26 4.94 3.00
N PRO A 46 -20.95 5.42 4.05
CA PRO A 46 -21.94 4.63 4.77
C PRO A 46 -23.05 4.05 3.89
N SER A 47 -23.49 4.77 2.85
CA SER A 47 -24.63 4.34 2.02
C SER A 47 -24.26 3.25 1.01
N LEU A 48 -22.96 3.06 0.74
CA LEU A 48 -22.46 2.05 -0.19
C LEU A 48 -22.37 0.64 0.43
N ALA A 49 -22.76 0.49 1.69
CA ALA A 49 -22.76 -0.78 2.41
C ALA A 49 -23.86 -1.71 1.90
N THR A 50 -23.49 -2.55 0.94
CA THR A 50 -24.29 -3.67 0.43
C THR A 50 -23.53 -4.98 0.64
N PRO A 51 -24.19 -6.16 0.66
CA PRO A 51 -23.48 -7.44 0.78
C PRO A 51 -22.36 -7.63 -0.24
N HIS A 52 -22.56 -7.17 -1.48
CA HIS A 52 -21.54 -7.23 -2.53
C HIS A 52 -20.35 -6.31 -2.24
N THR A 53 -20.59 -5.07 -1.81
CA THR A 53 -19.51 -4.15 -1.44
C THR A 53 -18.76 -4.63 -0.20
N GLU A 54 -19.45 -5.21 0.78
CA GLU A 54 -18.86 -5.80 1.99
C GLU A 54 -17.94 -6.99 1.66
N TYR A 55 -18.37 -7.87 0.76
CA TYR A 55 -17.52 -8.95 0.25
C TYR A 55 -16.26 -8.39 -0.42
N LEU A 56 -16.41 -7.44 -1.34
CA LEU A 56 -15.28 -6.86 -2.06
C LEU A 56 -14.30 -6.13 -1.13
N ILE A 57 -14.79 -5.40 -0.14
CA ILE A 57 -13.90 -4.72 0.82
C ILE A 57 -13.13 -5.74 1.68
N GLY A 58 -13.75 -6.88 2.02
CA GLY A 58 -13.06 -7.99 2.66
C GLY A 58 -11.94 -8.56 1.79
N VAL A 59 -12.19 -8.78 0.49
CA VAL A 59 -11.17 -9.24 -0.48
C VAL A 59 -10.00 -8.24 -0.56
N PHE A 60 -10.30 -6.94 -0.67
CA PHE A 60 -9.26 -5.90 -0.67
C PHE A 60 -8.51 -5.83 0.67
N GLY A 61 -9.20 -6.09 1.78
CA GLY A 61 -8.62 -6.16 3.11
C GLY A 61 -7.62 -7.30 3.26
N VAL A 62 -7.95 -8.50 2.79
CA VAL A 62 -7.04 -9.65 2.76
C VAL A 62 -5.79 -9.34 1.93
N ARG A 63 -5.94 -8.67 0.79
CA ARG A 63 -4.79 -8.21 -0.02
C ARG A 63 -3.89 -7.26 0.76
N ALA A 64 -4.46 -6.29 1.46
CA ALA A 64 -3.69 -5.36 2.28
C ALA A 64 -2.94 -6.08 3.41
N LEU A 65 -3.62 -7.02 4.09
CA LEU A 65 -3.01 -7.90 5.11
C LEU A 65 -1.84 -8.70 4.54
N ALA A 66 -2.02 -9.35 3.39
CA ALA A 66 -0.99 -10.16 2.74
C ALA A 66 0.27 -9.33 2.43
N ILE A 67 0.11 -8.11 1.92
CA ILE A 67 1.25 -7.22 1.62
C ILE A 67 1.96 -6.77 2.91
N GLY A 68 1.18 -6.36 3.93
CA GLY A 68 1.74 -5.87 5.19
C GLY A 68 2.47 -6.97 5.95
N LEU A 69 1.82 -8.13 6.14
CA LEU A 69 2.41 -9.31 6.79
C LEU A 69 3.59 -9.85 5.97
N GLY A 70 3.44 -9.90 4.65
CA GLY A 70 4.49 -10.30 3.73
C GLY A 70 5.73 -9.43 3.85
N TYR A 71 5.59 -8.12 4.04
CA TYR A 71 6.74 -7.25 4.28
C TYR A 71 7.35 -7.45 5.68
N LEU A 72 6.53 -7.49 6.74
CA LEU A 72 7.06 -7.56 8.11
C LEU A 72 7.70 -8.92 8.43
N GLY A 73 7.12 -10.01 7.94
CA GLY A 73 7.57 -11.38 8.21
C GLY A 73 8.64 -11.91 7.25
N ALA A 74 8.94 -11.21 6.15
CA ALA A 74 9.88 -11.69 5.15
C ALA A 74 11.36 -11.40 5.49
N ASP A 75 12.25 -12.18 4.87
CA ASP A 75 13.68 -11.87 4.75
C ASP A 75 13.93 -10.63 3.86
N ALA A 76 15.17 -10.16 3.81
CA ALA A 76 15.58 -9.00 3.03
C ALA A 76 15.24 -9.06 1.54
N ALA A 77 15.47 -10.20 0.88
CA ALA A 77 15.21 -10.37 -0.54
C ALA A 77 13.71 -10.40 -0.84
N THR A 78 12.96 -11.11 -0.01
CA THR A 78 11.52 -11.26 -0.12
C THR A 78 10.79 -9.95 0.22
N ARG A 79 11.27 -9.16 1.18
CA ARG A 79 10.78 -7.79 1.46
C ARG A 79 10.85 -6.89 0.24
N ARG A 80 11.93 -6.95 -0.54
CA ARG A 80 12.05 -6.16 -1.79
C ARG A 80 10.99 -6.54 -2.81
N ARG A 81 10.60 -7.83 -2.89
CA ARG A 81 9.52 -8.29 -3.77
C ARG A 81 8.17 -7.76 -3.30
N TRP A 82 7.87 -7.86 -1.99
CA TRP A 82 6.66 -7.31 -1.40
C TRP A 82 6.52 -5.80 -1.57
N ARG A 83 7.62 -5.03 -1.45
CA ARG A 83 7.62 -3.59 -1.74
C ARG A 83 7.24 -3.29 -3.19
N ARG A 84 7.78 -4.03 -4.15
CA ARG A 84 7.45 -3.86 -5.58
C ARG A 84 6.00 -4.22 -5.88
N LEU A 85 5.50 -5.31 -5.30
CA LEU A 85 4.11 -5.71 -5.47
C LEU A 85 3.15 -4.70 -4.83
N GLY A 86 3.48 -4.22 -3.62
CA GLY A 86 2.74 -3.14 -2.96
C GLY A 86 2.69 -1.88 -3.83
N LEU A 87 3.85 -1.44 -4.34
CA LEU A 87 3.92 -0.27 -5.24
C LEU A 87 3.05 -0.45 -6.49
N LEU A 88 3.11 -1.62 -7.15
CA LEU A 88 2.25 -1.90 -8.31
C LEU A 88 0.78 -1.70 -7.96
N ILE A 89 0.34 -2.29 -6.85
CA ILE A 89 -1.04 -2.22 -6.39
C ILE A 89 -1.42 -0.78 -6.03
N ASP A 90 -0.59 -0.07 -5.28
CA ASP A 90 -0.86 1.31 -4.86
C ASP A 90 -1.01 2.24 -6.07
N VAL A 91 -0.14 2.11 -7.09
CA VAL A 91 -0.22 2.90 -8.32
C VAL A 91 -1.49 2.56 -9.09
N THR A 92 -1.78 1.27 -9.29
CA THR A 92 -2.97 0.83 -10.04
C THR A 92 -4.26 1.28 -9.35
N ASP A 93 -4.37 1.12 -8.02
CA ASP A 93 -5.53 1.55 -7.25
C ASP A 93 -5.70 3.08 -7.30
N THR A 94 -4.59 3.84 -7.20
CA THR A 94 -4.61 5.30 -7.29
C THR A 94 -5.09 5.79 -8.65
N LEU A 95 -4.57 5.23 -9.74
CA LEU A 95 -4.97 5.59 -11.10
C LEU A 95 -6.43 5.20 -11.36
N ASN A 96 -6.84 3.99 -10.97
CA ASN A 96 -8.23 3.55 -11.09
C ASN A 96 -9.18 4.45 -10.32
N GLY A 97 -8.83 4.81 -9.07
CA GLY A 97 -9.58 5.74 -8.25
C GLY A 97 -9.69 7.12 -8.90
N ALA A 98 -8.57 7.66 -9.39
CA ALA A 98 -8.54 8.97 -10.04
C ALA A 98 -9.42 9.02 -11.31
N MET A 99 -9.34 7.99 -12.17
CA MET A 99 -10.19 7.89 -13.36
C MET A 99 -11.68 7.85 -13.00
N ARG A 100 -12.05 7.05 -11.99
CA ARG A 100 -13.45 6.94 -11.54
C ARG A 100 -13.93 8.22 -10.85
N LEU A 101 -13.07 8.89 -10.08
CA LEU A 101 -13.37 10.18 -9.45
C LEU A 101 -13.65 11.26 -10.51
N ALA A 102 -12.93 11.25 -11.62
CA ALA A 102 -13.16 12.17 -12.74
C ALA A 102 -14.49 11.89 -13.47
N ALA A 103 -14.92 10.63 -13.50
CA ALA A 103 -16.14 10.21 -14.20
C ALA A 103 -17.44 10.36 -13.38
N THR A 104 -17.36 10.60 -12.07
CA THR A 104 -18.54 10.62 -11.18
C THR A 104 -18.90 12.02 -10.69
N SER A 105 -20.21 12.31 -10.66
CA SER A 105 -20.78 13.53 -10.08
C SER A 105 -21.33 13.33 -8.67
N ASP A 106 -21.49 12.10 -8.20
CA ASP A 106 -22.06 11.79 -6.89
C ASP A 106 -21.14 12.23 -5.73
N ALA A 107 -21.67 13.07 -4.83
CA ALA A 107 -20.88 13.73 -3.80
C ALA A 107 -20.28 12.74 -2.77
N GLU A 108 -21.04 11.70 -2.39
CA GLU A 108 -20.57 10.68 -1.45
C GLU A 108 -19.46 9.84 -2.08
N THR A 109 -19.68 9.36 -3.30
CA THR A 109 -18.68 8.62 -4.09
C THR A 109 -17.41 9.45 -4.27
N ARG A 110 -17.53 10.75 -4.56
CA ARG A 110 -16.36 11.65 -4.69
C ARG A 110 -15.60 11.79 -3.39
N ARG A 111 -16.31 11.94 -2.25
CA ARG A 111 -15.67 12.02 -0.93
C ARG A 111 -14.90 10.74 -0.62
N ALA A 112 -15.56 9.59 -0.76
CA ALA A 112 -14.94 8.30 -0.50
C ALA A 112 -13.76 8.01 -1.43
N ALA A 113 -13.92 8.29 -2.72
CA ALA A 113 -12.85 8.14 -3.71
C ALA A 113 -11.65 9.03 -3.35
N ARG A 114 -11.86 10.32 -3.03
CA ARG A 114 -10.77 11.21 -2.59
C ARG A 114 -10.03 10.65 -1.38
N SER A 115 -10.75 10.22 -0.34
CA SER A 115 -10.15 9.64 0.86
C SER A 115 -9.29 8.42 0.54
N MET A 116 -9.80 7.49 -0.27
CA MET A 116 -9.07 6.28 -0.64
C MET A 116 -7.87 6.57 -1.55
N ILE A 117 -8.04 7.46 -2.54
CA ILE A 117 -6.95 7.92 -3.43
C ILE A 117 -5.84 8.60 -2.62
N SER A 118 -6.18 9.39 -1.60
CA SER A 118 -5.17 10.01 -0.73
C SER A 118 -4.31 8.97 -0.02
N ILE A 119 -4.91 7.87 0.44
CA ILE A 119 -4.17 6.78 1.11
C ILE A 119 -3.28 6.02 0.10
N THR A 120 -3.85 5.52 -0.99
CA THR A 120 -3.09 4.73 -1.97
C THR A 120 -2.07 5.60 -2.69
N GLY A 121 -2.39 6.86 -2.96
CA GLY A 121 -1.49 7.83 -3.59
C GLY A 121 -0.30 8.18 -2.71
N ALA A 122 -0.48 8.32 -1.40
CA ALA A 122 0.62 8.51 -0.46
C ALA A 122 1.57 7.30 -0.46
N TYR A 123 1.02 6.09 -0.46
CA TYR A 123 1.82 4.87 -0.54
C TYR A 123 2.56 4.73 -1.88
N ALA A 124 1.88 5.03 -2.99
CA ALA A 124 2.47 5.06 -4.32
C ALA A 124 3.64 6.06 -4.40
N ALA A 125 3.46 7.27 -3.87
CA ALA A 125 4.51 8.29 -3.86
C ALA A 125 5.76 7.79 -3.12
N VAL A 126 5.62 7.23 -1.92
CA VAL A 126 6.74 6.66 -1.17
C VAL A 126 7.45 5.55 -1.97
N GLY A 127 6.69 4.62 -2.55
CA GLY A 127 7.26 3.53 -3.33
C GLY A 127 7.98 3.99 -4.60
N ILE A 128 7.44 4.99 -5.31
CA ILE A 128 8.08 5.59 -6.50
C ILE A 128 9.39 6.27 -6.10
N THR A 129 9.38 7.06 -5.02
CA THR A 129 10.59 7.73 -4.53
C THR A 129 11.67 6.71 -4.16
N ASP A 130 11.33 5.65 -3.43
CA ASP A 130 12.27 4.57 -3.08
C ASP A 130 12.85 3.88 -4.33
N ALA A 131 12.00 3.58 -5.32
CA ALA A 131 12.41 2.97 -6.58
C ALA A 131 13.35 3.88 -7.39
N ALA A 132 13.04 5.17 -7.48
CA ALA A 132 13.84 6.17 -8.17
C ALA A 132 15.21 6.35 -7.51
N LEU A 133 15.25 6.54 -6.20
CA LEU A 133 16.50 6.66 -5.44
C LEU A 133 17.36 5.40 -5.57
N SER A 134 16.74 4.22 -5.52
CA SER A 134 17.42 2.94 -5.74
C SER A 134 18.03 2.82 -7.14
N ALA A 135 17.34 3.33 -8.16
CA ALA A 135 17.86 3.34 -9.53
C ALA A 135 19.05 4.31 -9.69
N LEU A 136 18.98 5.49 -9.08
CA LEU A 136 20.05 6.48 -9.10
C LEU A 136 21.32 5.97 -8.40
N ARG A 137 21.18 5.33 -7.23
CA ARG A 137 22.32 4.71 -6.51
C ARG A 137 23.00 3.62 -7.34
N ARG A 138 22.22 2.76 -8.01
CA ARG A 138 22.77 1.72 -8.91
C ARG A 138 23.51 2.29 -10.12
N ARG A 139 23.11 3.46 -10.63
CA ARG A 139 23.81 4.13 -11.73
C ARG A 139 25.15 4.74 -11.31
N ARG A 140 25.26 5.25 -10.08
CA ARG A 140 26.50 5.84 -9.55
C ARG A 140 27.56 4.79 -9.16
N ALA A 141 27.15 3.55 -8.92
CA ALA A 141 28.04 2.44 -8.56
C ALA A 141 28.56 1.66 -9.79
N ARG A 142 28.20 2.09 -11.01
CA ARG A 142 28.71 1.57 -12.28
C ARG A 142 29.63 2.61 -12.91
#